data_AF-A0ABC9ZJ14-F1
#
_entry.id   AF-A0ABC9ZJ14-F1
#
_cell.length_a   1.000
_cell.length_b   1.000
_cell.length_c   1.000
_cell.angle_alpha   90.00
_cell.angle_beta   90.00
_cell.angle_gamma   90.00
#
_symmetry.space_group_name_H-M   'P 1'
#
loop_
_entity.id
_entity.type
_entity.pdbx_description
1 polymer ?
#
loop_
_entity_poly.entity_id
_entity_poly.type
_entity_poly.pdbx_seq_one_letter_code
_entity_poly.pdbx_strand_id
1 'polypeptide(L)'
;MLVKWSRGVDNAKECASDSMPYWLALWAGISWLVRPDLALYGGLVGLLLLATHRGWKAWLGILASALPLPGAYQIFRMGYYGLLTPHTAVAKSASEAAWSHGFRYLGDFALPYALYIPLLVLGGWALWTYRSSLRPTRLRSQASITYLLVGAAVLHFVYILRVGGDFMHGRMLLLPLFAMLLPVFVLPLRSAASISAALFCAVWSVVIILRGHPTDWNTYQGKINIVDERDFWTYSVKREPGDPPRSERDFLPMRQMEAYQEGIDDLEKGDALAVLYALPREENKYAWKGVAREPGRDEPPTLYFINMGMTSMNAPLDVRVLDNIGLATPLAARQPRIENGRIGHDKDLPSYWQAALTGVDIDSLPQWYDKKETAKARQALQTSDFQKLFATYKDPLDAHRFFENIKFALTDGRTLTFSADPDDYLVK
;
A
#
# COMPACT_ATOMS: atom_id res chain seq x y z
N MET A 1 -15.41 2.81 23.14
CA MET A 1 -14.63 2.44 24.34
C MET A 1 -13.83 3.60 24.93
N LEU A 2 -13.01 4.31 24.15
CA LEU A 2 -12.23 5.47 24.62
C LEU A 2 -13.08 6.53 25.36
N VAL A 3 -14.25 6.89 24.80
CA VAL A 3 -15.19 7.81 25.45
C VAL A 3 -15.64 7.30 26.83
N LYS A 4 -15.96 6.01 26.95
CA LYS A 4 -16.36 5.39 28.24
C LYS A 4 -15.19 5.41 29.22
N TRP A 5 -13.99 5.01 28.78
CA TRP A 5 -12.79 5.06 29.59
C TRP A 5 -12.52 6.47 30.12
N SER A 6 -12.65 7.52 29.30
CA SER A 6 -12.39 8.90 29.74
C SER A 6 -13.32 9.45 30.82
N ARG A 7 -14.51 8.88 30.96
CA ARG A 7 -15.49 9.33 31.97
C ARG A 7 -15.18 8.76 33.36
N GLY A 8 -14.27 7.80 33.47
CA GLY A 8 -14.04 7.06 34.71
C GLY A 8 -15.07 5.94 34.91
N VAL A 9 -14.84 5.09 35.90
CA VAL A 9 -15.88 4.24 36.47
C VAL A 9 -16.58 5.09 37.52
N ASP A 10 -17.91 5.15 37.52
CA ASP A 10 -18.65 5.80 38.60
C ASP A 10 -18.19 5.21 39.94
N ASN A 11 -17.74 6.07 40.87
CA ASN A 11 -17.15 5.70 42.16
C ASN A 11 -18.07 4.86 43.08
N ALA A 12 -19.25 4.41 42.62
CA ALA A 12 -20.24 3.66 43.38
C ALA A 12 -20.02 2.13 43.37
N LYS A 13 -19.03 1.59 42.64
CA LYS A 13 -18.73 0.15 42.61
C LYS A 13 -17.23 -0.13 42.70
N GLU A 14 -16.66 0.02 43.90
CA GLU A 14 -15.23 -0.20 44.21
C GLU A 14 -14.74 -1.65 44.02
N CYS A 15 -15.61 -2.63 43.74
CA CYS A 15 -15.22 -4.05 43.60
C CYS A 15 -15.16 -4.60 42.16
N ALA A 16 -15.39 -3.80 41.12
CA ALA A 16 -15.27 -4.28 39.73
C ALA A 16 -13.88 -3.96 39.15
N SER A 17 -13.12 -4.99 38.79
CA SER A 17 -11.89 -4.85 37.99
C SER A 17 -12.21 -4.10 36.68
N ASP A 18 -11.73 -2.86 36.52
CA ASP A 18 -11.88 -2.08 35.28
C ASP A 18 -10.99 -2.70 34.19
N SER A 19 -11.54 -3.65 33.43
CA SER A 19 -10.85 -4.33 32.33
C SER A 19 -10.73 -3.49 31.06
N MET A 20 -11.36 -2.30 31.04
CA MET A 20 -11.39 -1.40 29.88
C MET A 20 -10.00 -1.01 29.34
N PRO A 21 -8.98 -0.73 30.19
CA PRO A 21 -7.63 -0.42 29.69
C PRO A 21 -7.01 -1.56 28.90
N TYR A 22 -7.25 -2.81 29.30
CA TYR A 22 -6.72 -4.00 28.62
C TYR A 22 -7.40 -4.22 27.28
N TRP A 23 -8.72 -4.04 27.20
CA TRP A 23 -9.41 -4.08 25.91
C TRP A 23 -9.00 -2.94 24.97
N LEU A 24 -8.80 -1.73 25.50
CA LEU A 24 -8.26 -0.62 24.69
C LEU A 24 -6.84 -0.90 24.20
N ALA A 25 -6.00 -1.50 25.04
CA ALA A 25 -4.66 -1.93 24.68
C ALA A 25 -4.69 -3.02 23.59
N LEU A 26 -5.60 -4.00 23.68
CA LEU A 26 -5.82 -5.00 22.65
C LEU A 26 -6.19 -4.36 21.30
N TRP A 27 -7.16 -3.45 21.27
CA TRP A 27 -7.54 -2.73 20.06
C TRP A 27 -6.42 -1.86 19.50
N ALA A 28 -5.65 -1.22 20.39
CA ALA A 28 -4.45 -0.48 20.00
C ALA A 28 -3.41 -1.40 19.34
N GLY A 29 -3.21 -2.61 19.86
CA GLY A 29 -2.35 -3.63 19.27
C GLY A 29 -2.84 -4.13 17.91
N ILE A 30 -4.14 -4.46 17.81
CA ILE A 30 -4.78 -4.92 16.56
C ILE A 30 -4.69 -3.86 15.46
N SER A 31 -4.69 -2.57 15.81
CA SER A 31 -4.61 -1.49 14.83
C SER A 31 -3.39 -1.61 13.89
N TRP A 32 -2.24 -2.10 14.39
CA TRP A 32 -1.03 -2.36 13.59
C TRP A 32 -1.28 -3.36 12.45
N LEU A 33 -2.16 -4.32 12.67
CA LEU A 33 -2.42 -5.43 11.74
C LEU A 33 -3.38 -5.02 10.62
N VAL A 34 -4.23 -4.03 10.87
CA VAL A 34 -5.15 -3.52 9.85
C VAL A 34 -4.36 -2.73 8.81
N ARG A 35 -3.56 -1.77 9.26
CA ARG A 35 -2.67 -0.95 8.42
C ARG A 35 -1.44 -0.52 9.21
N PRO A 36 -0.23 -0.53 8.62
CA PRO A 36 0.96 -0.02 9.29
C PRO A 36 0.82 1.44 9.77
N ASP A 37 0.10 2.29 9.04
CA ASP A 37 -0.10 3.71 9.42
C ASP A 37 -0.91 3.86 10.72
N LEU A 38 -1.78 2.90 11.02
CA LEU A 38 -2.57 2.88 12.25
C LEU A 38 -1.69 2.64 13.49
N ALA A 39 -0.42 2.27 13.28
CA ALA A 39 0.55 2.16 14.34
C ALA A 39 0.78 3.42 15.13
N LEU A 40 0.71 4.57 14.47
CA LEU A 40 0.76 5.86 15.12
C LEU A 40 -0.38 6.01 16.15
N TYR A 41 -1.60 5.66 15.75
CA TYR A 41 -2.80 5.82 16.58
C TYR A 41 -2.83 4.84 17.74
N GLY A 42 -2.62 3.54 17.46
CA GLY A 42 -2.53 2.51 18.49
C GLY A 42 -1.39 2.77 19.47
N GLY A 43 -0.22 3.14 18.97
CA GLY A 43 0.96 3.48 19.79
C GLY A 43 0.68 4.65 20.74
N LEU A 44 0.11 5.75 20.24
CA LEU A 44 -0.25 6.89 21.08
C LEU A 44 -1.31 6.53 22.13
N VAL A 45 -2.32 5.72 21.78
CA VAL A 45 -3.31 5.22 22.76
C VAL A 45 -2.62 4.36 23.82
N GLY A 46 -1.72 3.47 23.43
CA GLY A 46 -0.94 2.64 24.36
C GLY A 46 -0.10 3.49 25.32
N LEU A 47 0.60 4.50 24.80
CA LEU A 47 1.38 5.45 25.61
C LEU A 47 0.48 6.22 26.59
N LEU A 48 -0.70 6.66 26.15
CA LEU A 48 -1.68 7.30 27.03
C LEU A 48 -2.12 6.35 28.15
N LEU A 49 -2.44 5.08 27.84
CA LEU A 49 -2.83 4.09 28.84
C LEU A 49 -1.72 3.84 29.87
N LEU A 50 -0.48 3.67 29.43
CA LEU A 50 0.69 3.49 30.32
C LEU A 50 0.93 4.72 31.20
N ALA A 51 0.82 5.92 30.64
CA ALA A 51 0.97 7.18 31.37
C ALA A 51 -0.14 7.39 32.41
N THR A 52 -1.35 6.88 32.14
CA THR A 52 -2.50 7.00 33.03
C THR A 52 -2.49 5.95 34.14
N HIS A 53 -2.06 4.72 33.85
CA HIS A 53 -2.05 3.58 34.77
C HIS A 53 -0.63 3.28 35.27
N ARG A 54 -0.13 4.08 36.22
CA ARG A 54 1.28 4.11 36.67
C ARG A 54 1.73 2.95 37.59
N GLY A 55 1.23 1.74 37.38
CA GLY A 55 1.62 0.56 38.15
C GLY A 55 2.23 -0.53 37.28
N TRP A 56 3.33 -1.15 37.71
CA TRP A 56 4.02 -2.18 36.93
C TRP A 56 3.11 -3.36 36.55
N LYS A 57 2.20 -3.78 37.44
CA LYS A 57 1.19 -4.81 37.15
C LYS A 57 0.24 -4.39 36.02
N ALA A 58 -0.21 -3.13 36.05
CA ALA A 58 -1.08 -2.58 35.01
C ALA A 58 -0.33 -2.44 33.68
N TRP A 59 0.94 -2.02 33.71
CA TRP A 59 1.80 -1.99 32.53
C TRP A 59 1.97 -3.37 31.92
N LEU A 60 2.29 -4.40 32.72
CA LEU A 60 2.37 -5.78 32.24
C LEU A 60 1.05 -6.22 31.61
N GLY A 61 -0.10 -5.95 32.24
CA GLY A 61 -1.39 -6.29 31.67
C GLY A 61 -1.70 -5.55 30.36
N ILE A 62 -1.35 -4.26 30.25
CA ILE A 62 -1.51 -3.45 29.03
C ILE A 62 -0.63 -4.01 27.91
N LEU A 63 0.66 -4.25 28.18
CA LEU A 63 1.60 -4.78 27.20
C LEU A 63 1.25 -6.20 26.78
N ALA A 64 0.85 -7.06 27.73
CA ALA A 64 0.37 -8.42 27.47
C ALA A 64 -0.95 -8.44 26.67
N SER A 65 -1.75 -7.37 26.71
CA SER A 65 -2.95 -7.25 25.88
C SER A 65 -2.63 -6.70 24.48
N ALA A 66 -1.70 -5.75 24.37
CA ALA A 66 -1.41 -5.05 23.12
C ALA A 66 -0.43 -5.79 22.20
N LEU A 67 0.62 -6.40 22.74
CA LEU A 67 1.79 -6.82 21.95
C LEU A 67 1.76 -8.26 21.42
N PRO A 68 1.16 -9.28 22.08
CA PRO A 68 1.33 -10.66 21.62
C PRO A 68 0.88 -10.90 20.18
N LEU A 69 -0.29 -10.39 19.79
CA LEU A 69 -0.81 -10.60 18.44
C LEU A 69 0.02 -9.89 17.35
N PRO A 70 0.26 -8.55 17.42
CA PRO A 70 1.10 -7.89 16.42
C PRO A 70 2.57 -8.36 16.46
N GLY A 71 3.09 -8.69 17.64
CA GLY A 71 4.43 -9.25 17.80
C GLY A 71 4.58 -10.62 17.17
N ALA A 72 3.63 -11.54 17.40
CA ALA A 72 3.61 -12.85 16.77
C ALA A 72 3.49 -12.75 15.25
N TYR A 73 2.63 -11.86 14.75
CA TYR A 73 2.52 -11.60 13.31
C TYR A 73 3.82 -11.01 12.74
N GLN A 74 4.50 -10.11 13.47
CA GLN A 74 5.79 -9.54 13.06
C GLN A 74 6.89 -10.61 13.00
N ILE A 75 6.91 -11.56 13.92
CA ILE A 75 7.84 -12.70 13.87
C ILE A 75 7.50 -13.61 12.68
N PHE A 76 6.22 -13.93 12.51
CA PHE A 76 5.74 -14.75 11.39
C PHE A 76 6.15 -14.16 10.04
N ARG A 77 5.86 -12.88 9.79
CA ARG A 77 6.20 -12.24 8.50
C ARG A 77 7.70 -12.18 8.24
N MET A 78 8.52 -12.02 9.28
CA MET A 78 9.97 -11.99 9.09
C MET A 78 10.47 -13.36 8.68
N GLY A 79 9.97 -14.43 9.29
CA GLY A 79 10.36 -15.80 8.91
C GLY A 79 9.70 -16.29 7.62
N TYR A 80 8.47 -15.88 7.33
CA TYR A 80 7.75 -16.28 6.12
C TYR A 80 8.21 -15.52 4.87
N TYR A 81 8.39 -14.19 4.96
CA TYR A 81 8.74 -13.36 3.80
C TYR A 81 10.21 -12.95 3.74
N GLY A 82 11.01 -13.18 4.80
CA GLY A 82 12.38 -12.65 4.87
C GLY A 82 12.44 -11.12 4.92
N LEU A 83 11.39 -10.45 5.41
CA LEU A 83 11.26 -9.00 5.38
C LEU A 83 10.78 -8.41 6.71
N LEU A 84 11.45 -7.35 7.16
CA LEU A 84 11.06 -6.56 8.33
C LEU A 84 9.85 -5.66 8.05
N THR A 85 9.85 -5.01 6.88
CA THR A 85 8.81 -4.12 6.39
C THR A 85 7.99 -4.79 5.28
N PRO A 86 6.80 -4.27 4.90
CA PRO A 86 6.03 -4.88 3.81
C PRO A 86 6.85 -4.86 2.52
N HIS A 87 6.69 -5.84 1.63
CA HIS A 87 7.43 -5.90 0.37
C HIS A 87 7.31 -4.60 -0.44
N THR A 88 6.11 -4.02 -0.44
CA THR A 88 5.82 -2.73 -1.08
C THR A 88 6.62 -1.55 -0.51
N ALA A 89 7.09 -1.61 0.74
CA ALA A 89 7.97 -0.59 1.30
C ALA A 89 9.41 -0.73 0.82
N VAL A 90 9.83 -1.93 0.39
CA VAL A 90 11.12 -2.13 -0.29
C VAL A 90 11.00 -1.67 -1.74
N ALA A 91 9.89 -2.03 -2.41
CA ALA A 91 9.60 -1.60 -3.77
C ALA A 91 9.49 -0.07 -3.91
N LYS A 92 8.79 0.58 -2.97
CA LYS A 92 8.52 2.02 -2.98
C LYS A 92 9.42 2.72 -1.98
N SER A 93 10.42 3.45 -2.46
CA SER A 93 11.32 4.20 -1.58
C SER A 93 10.72 5.56 -1.22
N ALA A 94 10.24 5.71 0.02
CA ALA A 94 9.56 6.92 0.51
C ALA A 94 10.48 7.89 1.28
N SER A 95 11.77 7.96 0.94
CA SER A 95 12.75 8.76 1.70
C SER A 95 12.75 10.25 1.35
N GLU A 96 12.37 10.62 0.12
CA GLU A 96 12.38 12.01 -0.36
C GLU A 96 11.16 12.82 0.08
N ALA A 97 11.36 14.14 0.17
CA ALA A 97 10.30 15.08 0.50
C ALA A 97 9.74 15.71 -0.79
N ALA A 98 8.46 15.45 -1.07
CA ALA A 98 7.73 15.93 -2.25
C ALA A 98 6.55 16.84 -1.88
N TRP A 99 6.80 17.84 -1.02
CA TRP A 99 5.78 18.76 -0.49
C TRP A 99 4.88 19.38 -1.55
N SER A 100 5.45 19.83 -2.68
CA SER A 100 4.69 20.46 -3.76
C SER A 100 3.65 19.51 -4.35
N HIS A 101 4.01 18.23 -4.53
CA HIS A 101 3.07 17.19 -4.96
C HIS A 101 2.03 16.90 -3.88
N GLY A 102 2.45 16.88 -2.62
CA GLY A 102 1.56 16.70 -1.47
C GLY A 102 0.46 17.77 -1.37
N PHE A 103 0.81 19.04 -1.58
CA PHE A 103 -0.18 20.13 -1.59
C PHE A 103 -1.11 20.06 -2.81
N ARG A 104 -0.62 19.65 -3.98
CA ARG A 104 -1.49 19.38 -5.14
C ARG A 104 -2.48 18.25 -4.86
N TYR A 105 -2.00 17.18 -4.22
CA TYR A 105 -2.83 16.05 -3.81
C TYR A 105 -3.89 16.42 -2.77
N LEU A 106 -3.56 17.30 -1.81
CA LEU A 106 -4.55 17.87 -0.89
C LEU A 106 -5.57 18.75 -1.62
N GLY A 107 -5.13 19.56 -2.58
CA GLY A 107 -6.03 20.38 -3.40
C GLY A 107 -7.00 19.53 -4.22
N ASP A 108 -6.49 18.50 -4.89
CA ASP A 108 -7.26 17.49 -5.62
C ASP A 108 -8.30 16.81 -4.72
N PHE A 109 -7.94 16.46 -3.49
CA PHE A 109 -8.87 15.88 -2.53
C PHE A 109 -9.92 16.85 -1.99
N ALA A 110 -9.56 18.11 -1.71
CA ALA A 110 -10.40 19.02 -0.94
C ALA A 110 -11.24 19.99 -1.79
N LEU A 111 -10.70 20.47 -2.91
CA LEU A 111 -11.30 21.54 -3.70
C LEU A 111 -12.53 21.09 -4.50
N PRO A 112 -12.55 19.91 -5.18
CA PRO A 112 -13.71 19.49 -5.97
C PRO A 112 -15.02 19.40 -5.17
N TYR A 113 -14.90 19.14 -3.87
CA TYR A 113 -16.04 18.98 -2.96
C TYR A 113 -16.27 20.19 -2.06
N ALA A 114 -15.47 21.25 -2.19
CA ALA A 114 -15.40 22.35 -1.23
C ALA A 114 -15.32 21.83 0.23
N LEU A 115 -14.55 20.76 0.45
CA LEU A 115 -14.51 20.00 1.70
C LEU A 115 -14.13 20.87 2.91
N TYR A 116 -13.38 21.95 2.69
CA TYR A 116 -13.05 22.91 3.72
C TYR A 116 -14.29 23.56 4.37
N ILE A 117 -15.41 23.69 3.67
CA ILE A 117 -16.63 24.31 4.20
C ILE A 117 -17.25 23.50 5.35
N PRO A 118 -17.65 22.21 5.16
CA PRO A 118 -18.16 21.41 6.27
C PRO A 118 -17.11 21.23 7.38
N LEU A 119 -15.82 21.20 7.06
CA LEU A 119 -14.77 21.13 8.08
C LEU A 119 -14.69 22.38 8.95
N LEU A 120 -14.85 23.57 8.38
CA LEU A 120 -14.93 24.81 9.16
C LEU A 120 -16.17 24.85 10.05
N VAL A 121 -17.33 24.40 9.54
CA VAL A 121 -18.57 24.32 10.33
C VAL A 121 -18.42 23.33 11.48
N LEU A 122 -17.93 22.12 11.22
CA LEU A 122 -17.73 21.08 12.23
C LEU A 122 -16.64 21.47 13.23
N GLY A 123 -15.54 22.07 12.77
CA GLY A 123 -14.46 22.56 13.62
C GLY A 123 -14.92 23.68 14.54
N GLY A 124 -15.70 24.64 14.02
CA GLY A 124 -16.31 25.71 14.81
C GLY A 124 -17.29 25.17 15.85
N TRP A 125 -18.17 24.23 15.47
CA TRP A 125 -19.08 23.57 16.40
C TRP A 125 -18.34 22.77 17.48
N ALA A 126 -17.31 22.02 17.12
CA ALA A 126 -16.49 21.28 18.06
C ALA A 126 -15.78 22.21 19.03
N LEU A 127 -15.14 23.28 18.54
CA LEU A 127 -14.46 24.28 19.37
C LEU A 127 -15.44 24.96 20.33
N TRP A 128 -16.62 25.35 19.86
CA TRP A 128 -17.68 25.92 20.70
C TRP A 128 -18.14 24.95 21.79
N THR A 129 -18.31 23.67 21.45
CA THR A 129 -18.76 22.65 22.39
C THR A 129 -17.69 22.32 23.44
N TYR A 130 -16.41 22.29 23.03
CA TYR A 130 -15.30 21.97 23.91
C TYR A 130 -14.67 23.18 24.61
N ARG A 131 -15.12 24.41 24.36
CA ARG A 131 -14.49 25.65 24.87
C ARG A 131 -14.23 25.67 26.38
N SER A 132 -15.12 25.07 27.18
CA SER A 132 -15.00 24.99 28.63
C SER A 132 -14.12 23.83 29.12
N SER A 133 -13.69 22.94 28.23
CA SER A 133 -12.96 21.70 28.53
C SER A 133 -11.64 21.59 27.76
N LEU A 134 -11.18 22.66 27.13
CA LEU A 134 -9.92 22.69 26.38
C LEU A 134 -8.67 22.45 27.25
N ARG A 135 -8.76 22.64 28.56
CA ARG A 135 -7.65 22.40 29.48
C ARG A 135 -7.93 21.15 30.32
N PRO A 136 -7.42 19.96 29.91
CA PRO A 136 -7.59 18.75 30.69
C PRO A 136 -6.88 18.88 32.03
N THR A 137 -7.58 18.63 33.13
CA THR A 137 -7.00 18.57 34.47
C THR A 137 -6.40 17.20 34.80
N ARG A 138 -6.72 16.18 34.00
CA ARG A 138 -6.25 14.79 34.12
C ARG A 138 -6.00 14.19 32.74
N LEU A 139 -5.03 13.26 32.65
CA LEU A 139 -4.75 12.49 31.43
C LEU A 139 -5.93 11.62 30.99
N ARG A 140 -6.67 11.05 31.95
CA ARG A 140 -7.92 10.35 31.71
C ARG A 140 -9.05 11.37 31.51
N SER A 141 -9.19 11.89 30.30
CA SER A 141 -10.23 12.86 29.97
C SER A 141 -10.63 12.81 28.49
N GLN A 142 -11.81 13.36 28.18
CA GLN A 142 -12.27 13.47 26.78
C GLN A 142 -11.39 14.41 25.95
N ALA A 143 -10.89 15.49 26.55
CA ALA A 143 -9.99 16.43 25.90
C ALA A 143 -8.66 15.76 25.54
N SER A 144 -8.08 14.95 26.44
CA SER A 144 -6.85 14.20 26.16
C SER A 144 -7.00 13.23 24.99
N ILE A 145 -8.13 12.52 24.87
CA ILE A 145 -8.40 11.65 23.72
C ILE A 145 -8.56 12.48 22.44
N THR A 146 -9.28 13.60 22.52
CA THR A 146 -9.49 14.49 21.37
C THR A 146 -8.16 15.00 20.83
N TYR A 147 -7.28 15.49 21.71
CA TYR A 147 -5.95 15.95 21.34
C TYR A 147 -5.07 14.84 20.81
N LEU A 148 -5.16 13.64 21.37
CA LEU A 148 -4.44 12.48 20.86
C LEU A 148 -4.88 12.15 19.43
N LEU A 149 -6.18 12.05 19.16
CA LEU A 149 -6.71 11.70 17.84
C LEU A 149 -6.43 12.79 16.80
N VAL A 150 -6.69 14.06 17.14
CA VAL A 150 -6.42 15.19 16.26
C VAL A 150 -4.91 15.34 16.03
N GLY A 151 -4.09 15.21 17.08
CA GLY A 151 -2.63 15.26 16.97
C GLY A 151 -2.07 14.14 16.08
N ALA A 152 -2.55 12.90 16.27
CA ALA A 152 -2.20 11.77 15.41
C ALA A 152 -2.61 12.01 13.95
N ALA A 153 -3.83 12.54 13.73
CA ALA A 153 -4.32 12.90 12.40
C ALA A 153 -3.48 13.99 11.74
N VAL A 154 -3.12 15.04 12.47
CA VAL A 154 -2.25 16.13 11.97
C VAL A 154 -0.87 15.60 11.59
N LEU A 155 -0.25 14.80 12.46
CA LEU A 155 1.05 14.17 12.15
C LEU A 155 0.95 13.29 10.90
N HIS A 156 -0.15 12.55 10.76
CA HIS A 156 -0.38 11.70 9.60
C HIS A 156 -0.62 12.53 8.32
N PHE A 157 -1.38 13.62 8.37
CA PHE A 157 -1.54 14.58 7.26
C PHE A 157 -0.18 15.17 6.84
N VAL A 158 0.61 15.67 7.80
CA VAL A 158 1.93 16.26 7.53
C VAL A 158 2.85 15.22 6.89
N TYR A 159 2.81 13.98 7.35
CA TYR A 159 3.57 12.89 6.74
C TYR A 159 3.16 12.66 5.28
N ILE A 160 1.86 12.58 4.98
CA ILE A 160 1.36 12.39 3.62
C ILE A 160 1.77 13.56 2.72
N LEU A 161 1.64 14.81 3.20
CA LEU A 161 2.08 16.00 2.48
C LEU A 161 3.58 15.97 2.20
N ARG A 162 4.39 15.55 3.18
CA ARG A 162 5.84 15.42 3.04
C ARG A 162 6.21 14.39 1.98
N VAL A 163 5.59 13.21 2.00
CA VAL A 163 5.89 12.12 1.05
C VAL A 163 5.34 12.42 -0.36
N GLY A 164 4.40 13.35 -0.46
CA GLY A 164 3.84 13.82 -1.73
C GLY A 164 2.46 13.26 -2.05
N GLY A 165 1.79 12.56 -1.14
CA GLY A 165 0.49 11.98 -1.41
C GLY A 165 0.57 10.67 -2.19
N ASP A 166 -0.33 10.50 -3.15
CA ASP A 166 -0.52 9.27 -3.92
C ASP A 166 -1.08 9.60 -5.31
N PHE A 167 -1.06 8.62 -6.22
CA PHE A 167 -1.66 8.79 -7.55
C PHE A 167 -3.16 8.52 -7.55
N MET A 168 -3.70 7.80 -6.57
CA MET A 168 -5.14 7.55 -6.47
C MET A 168 -5.83 8.67 -5.68
N HIS A 169 -6.87 9.26 -6.26
CA HIS A 169 -7.65 10.34 -5.65
C HIS A 169 -8.03 10.04 -4.18
N GLY A 170 -7.63 10.92 -3.26
CA GLY A 170 -8.07 10.95 -1.86
C GLY A 170 -7.67 9.77 -0.95
N ARG A 171 -7.22 8.63 -1.50
CA ARG A 171 -6.99 7.35 -0.79
C ARG A 171 -6.23 7.49 0.52
N MET A 172 -5.12 8.24 0.51
CA MET A 172 -4.26 8.43 1.68
C MET A 172 -4.80 9.45 2.69
N LEU A 173 -5.59 10.45 2.26
CA LEU A 173 -6.07 11.54 3.13
C LEU A 173 -7.39 11.18 3.86
N LEU A 174 -8.12 10.17 3.39
CA LEU A 174 -9.35 9.71 4.03
C LEU A 174 -9.12 9.27 5.48
N LEU A 175 -8.12 8.42 5.74
CA LEU A 175 -7.87 7.91 7.09
C LEU A 175 -7.62 9.03 8.12
N PRO A 176 -6.66 9.96 7.91
CA PRO A 176 -6.43 11.03 8.88
C PRO A 176 -7.61 12.02 8.95
N LEU A 177 -8.36 12.24 7.86
CA LEU A 177 -9.60 13.03 7.91
C LEU A 177 -10.61 12.41 8.87
N PHE A 178 -10.92 11.12 8.70
CA PHE A 178 -11.85 10.41 9.57
C PHE A 178 -11.37 10.40 11.02
N ALA A 179 -10.08 10.16 11.25
CA ALA A 179 -9.52 10.20 12.60
C ALA A 179 -9.67 11.58 13.27
N MET A 180 -9.51 12.67 12.52
CA MET A 180 -9.74 14.03 12.99
C MET A 180 -11.22 14.31 13.31
N LEU A 181 -12.15 13.67 12.58
CA LEU A 181 -13.60 13.83 12.75
C LEU A 181 -14.20 12.93 13.84
N LEU A 182 -13.51 11.88 14.30
CA LEU A 182 -14.01 10.99 15.36
C LEU A 182 -14.50 11.72 16.63
N PRO A 183 -13.81 12.74 17.16
CA PRO A 183 -14.32 13.52 18.30
C PRO A 183 -15.61 14.28 17.98
N VAL A 184 -15.79 14.72 16.73
CA VAL A 184 -17.00 15.42 16.28
C VAL A 184 -18.19 14.47 16.23
N PHE A 185 -17.98 13.22 15.76
CA PHE A 185 -19.05 12.22 15.64
C PHE A 185 -19.68 11.79 16.97
N VAL A 186 -19.05 12.10 18.10
CA VAL A 186 -19.57 11.80 19.43
C VAL A 186 -20.15 13.02 20.15
N LEU A 187 -20.23 14.17 19.47
CA LEU A 187 -20.82 15.39 20.02
C LEU A 187 -22.34 15.28 20.11
N PRO A 188 -22.96 15.79 21.19
CA PRO A 188 -24.40 15.71 21.37
C PRO A 188 -25.16 16.70 20.47
N LEU A 189 -26.20 16.22 19.79
CA LEU A 189 -27.13 17.03 19.00
C LEU A 189 -28.25 17.60 19.89
N ARG A 190 -27.91 18.56 20.76
CA ARG A 190 -28.84 19.12 21.76
C ARG A 190 -29.29 20.56 21.49
N SER A 191 -28.64 21.29 20.60
CA SER A 191 -28.95 22.70 20.34
C SER A 191 -29.35 22.92 18.89
N ALA A 192 -30.11 23.99 18.63
CA ALA A 192 -30.44 24.38 17.26
C ALA A 192 -29.18 24.57 16.41
N ALA A 193 -28.10 25.10 16.99
CA ALA A 193 -26.81 25.26 16.32
C ALA A 193 -26.18 23.91 15.92
N SER A 194 -26.19 22.90 16.81
CA SER A 194 -25.61 21.59 16.48
C SER A 194 -26.46 20.81 15.47
N ILE A 195 -27.78 20.93 15.56
CA ILE A 195 -28.71 20.36 14.57
C ILE A 195 -28.50 21.04 13.20
N SER A 196 -28.34 22.36 13.17
CA SER A 196 -28.10 23.12 11.93
C SER A 196 -26.77 22.74 11.29
N ALA A 197 -25.70 22.56 12.09
CA ALA A 197 -24.40 22.10 11.60
C ALA A 197 -24.50 20.69 10.99
N ALA A 198 -25.19 19.77 11.66
CA ALA A 198 -25.41 18.41 11.15
C ALA A 198 -26.25 18.41 9.86
N LEU A 199 -27.34 19.18 9.81
CA LEU A 199 -28.20 19.32 8.64
C LEU A 199 -27.43 19.94 7.47
N PHE A 200 -26.62 20.97 7.72
CA PHE A 200 -25.74 21.56 6.72
C PHE A 200 -24.82 20.51 6.10
N CYS A 201 -24.14 19.70 6.93
CA CYS A 201 -23.28 18.63 6.44
C CYS A 201 -24.06 17.58 5.64
N ALA A 202 -25.27 17.21 6.07
CA ALA A 202 -26.12 16.26 5.34
C ALA A 202 -26.51 16.81 3.95
N VAL A 203 -26.94 18.07 3.87
CA VAL A 203 -27.27 18.73 2.61
C VAL A 203 -26.04 18.82 1.71
N TRP A 204 -24.90 19.26 2.25
CA TRP A 204 -23.62 19.28 1.53
C TRP A 204 -23.28 17.89 0.97
N SER A 205 -23.37 16.84 1.79
CA SER A 205 -23.08 15.46 1.34
C SER A 205 -24.02 15.01 0.21
N VAL A 206 -25.32 15.31 0.29
CA VAL A 206 -26.27 15.01 -0.80
C VAL A 206 -25.89 15.75 -2.07
N VAL A 207 -25.55 17.05 -1.98
CA VAL A 207 -25.10 17.83 -3.15
C VAL A 207 -23.85 17.22 -3.78
N ILE A 208 -22.87 16.79 -2.98
CA ILE A 208 -21.66 16.15 -3.49
C ILE A 208 -21.94 14.79 -4.13
N ILE A 209 -22.78 13.95 -3.51
CA ILE A 209 -23.18 12.65 -4.08
C ILE A 209 -23.87 12.84 -5.43
N LEU A 210 -24.78 13.81 -5.55
CA LEU A 210 -25.52 14.07 -6.79
C LEU A 210 -24.64 14.68 -7.89
N ARG A 211 -23.63 15.48 -7.53
CA ARG A 211 -22.68 16.05 -8.50
C ARG A 211 -21.59 15.06 -8.93
N GLY A 212 -21.22 14.14 -8.05
CA GLY A 212 -20.08 13.24 -8.27
C GLY A 212 -18.73 13.95 -8.20
N HIS A 213 -17.66 13.17 -8.36
CA HIS A 213 -16.32 13.71 -8.60
C HIS A 213 -16.26 14.21 -10.05
N PRO A 214 -15.93 15.49 -10.30
CA PRO A 214 -15.83 16.00 -11.65
C PRO A 214 -14.60 15.39 -12.33
N THR A 215 -14.81 14.45 -13.26
CA THR A 215 -13.75 13.90 -14.09
C THR A 215 -13.88 14.40 -15.52
N ASP A 216 -12.75 14.72 -16.14
CA ASP A 216 -12.67 15.04 -17.56
C ASP A 216 -11.75 14.04 -18.23
N TRP A 217 -12.31 13.18 -19.10
CA TRP A 217 -11.56 12.12 -19.77
C TRP A 217 -10.46 12.66 -20.70
N ASN A 218 -10.53 13.92 -21.13
CA ASN A 218 -9.44 14.54 -21.89
C ASN A 218 -8.14 14.62 -21.07
N THR A 219 -8.25 14.67 -19.73
CA THR A 219 -7.08 14.63 -18.84
C THR A 219 -6.31 13.32 -18.93
N TYR A 220 -6.98 12.21 -19.29
CA TYR A 220 -6.35 10.90 -19.44
C TYR A 220 -5.59 10.72 -20.76
N GLN A 221 -5.74 11.66 -21.71
CA GLN A 221 -4.96 11.67 -22.95
C GLN A 221 -3.56 12.27 -22.75
N GLY A 222 -3.37 13.06 -21.68
CA GLY A 222 -2.12 13.73 -21.35
C GLY A 222 -1.26 12.98 -20.33
N LYS A 223 -0.36 13.72 -19.67
CA LYS A 223 0.47 13.17 -18.60
C LYS A 223 -0.40 12.87 -17.37
N ILE A 224 -0.59 11.57 -17.11
CA ILE A 224 -1.35 11.08 -15.97
C ILE A 224 -0.65 11.48 -14.66
N ASN A 225 -1.42 12.11 -13.75
CA ASN A 225 -0.94 12.49 -12.42
C ASN A 225 -1.74 11.80 -11.32
N ILE A 226 -2.69 12.53 -10.71
CA ILE A 226 -3.66 12.00 -9.74
C ILE A 226 -4.90 11.60 -10.53
N VAL A 227 -5.43 10.41 -10.27
CA VAL A 227 -6.53 9.83 -11.01
C VAL A 227 -7.61 9.30 -10.08
N ASP A 228 -8.86 9.50 -10.49
CA ASP A 228 -9.92 8.58 -10.10
C ASP A 228 -9.70 7.27 -10.85
N GLU A 229 -9.19 6.25 -10.15
CA GLU A 229 -8.89 4.94 -10.74
C GLU A 229 -10.13 4.30 -11.38
N ARG A 230 -11.30 4.46 -10.77
CA ARG A 230 -12.53 3.84 -11.28
C ARG A 230 -12.86 4.41 -12.65
N ASP A 231 -12.81 5.73 -12.79
CA ASP A 231 -13.09 6.41 -14.05
C ASP A 231 -11.97 6.21 -15.08
N PHE A 232 -10.70 6.23 -14.63
CA PHE A 232 -9.53 5.94 -15.47
C PHE A 232 -9.62 4.53 -16.11
N TRP A 233 -10.00 3.51 -15.33
CA TRP A 233 -10.16 2.16 -15.87
C TRP A 233 -11.36 2.06 -16.80
N THR A 234 -12.46 2.76 -16.51
CA THR A 234 -13.64 2.86 -17.40
C THR A 234 -13.23 3.40 -18.78
N TYR A 235 -12.47 4.50 -18.80
CA TYR A 235 -11.89 5.06 -20.01
C TYR A 235 -10.92 4.08 -20.70
N SER A 236 -10.00 3.48 -19.94
CA SER A 236 -8.94 2.63 -20.47
C SER A 236 -9.46 1.37 -21.18
N VAL A 237 -10.57 0.81 -20.70
CA VAL A 237 -11.24 -0.34 -21.32
C VAL A 237 -12.37 0.06 -22.28
N LYS A 238 -12.47 1.35 -22.64
CA LYS A 238 -13.42 1.92 -23.60
C LYS A 238 -14.89 1.62 -23.26
N ARG A 239 -15.24 1.64 -21.97
CA ARG A 239 -16.64 1.49 -21.51
C ARG A 239 -17.35 2.83 -21.50
N GLU A 240 -18.67 2.81 -21.34
CA GLU A 240 -19.46 4.04 -21.20
C GLU A 240 -19.16 4.76 -19.88
N PRO A 241 -19.11 6.10 -19.85
CA PRO A 241 -18.94 6.86 -18.61
C PRO A 241 -19.98 6.46 -17.55
N GLY A 242 -19.52 6.19 -16.32
CA GLY A 242 -20.37 5.72 -15.23
C GLY A 242 -20.61 4.20 -15.20
N ASP A 243 -20.09 3.43 -16.16
CA ASP A 243 -20.13 1.97 -16.17
C ASP A 243 -18.74 1.33 -15.96
N PRO A 244 -18.17 1.42 -14.74
CA PRO A 244 -16.82 0.95 -14.46
C PRO A 244 -16.70 -0.57 -14.52
N PRO A 245 -15.51 -1.10 -14.86
CA PRO A 245 -15.26 -2.53 -14.81
C PRO A 245 -15.46 -3.07 -13.38
N ARG A 246 -16.12 -4.22 -13.25
CA ARG A 246 -16.47 -4.84 -11.95
C ARG A 246 -15.95 -6.27 -11.82
N SER A 247 -15.59 -6.90 -12.93
CA SER A 247 -15.06 -8.27 -13.02
C SER A 247 -13.79 -8.31 -13.85
N GLU A 248 -13.06 -9.42 -13.77
CA GLU A 248 -11.87 -9.70 -14.58
C GLU A 248 -12.16 -9.64 -16.09
N ARG A 249 -13.37 -10.04 -16.50
CA ARG A 249 -13.80 -10.06 -17.91
C ARG A 249 -13.95 -8.66 -18.48
N ASP A 250 -14.33 -7.70 -17.65
CA ASP A 250 -14.50 -6.31 -18.07
C ASP A 250 -13.16 -5.66 -18.48
N PHE A 251 -12.04 -6.28 -18.11
CA PHE A 251 -10.70 -5.84 -18.48
C PHE A 251 -10.13 -6.51 -19.74
N LEU A 252 -10.77 -7.54 -20.27
CA LEU A 252 -10.32 -8.22 -21.50
C LEU A 252 -10.26 -7.29 -22.74
N PRO A 253 -11.13 -6.27 -22.89
CA PRO A 253 -11.01 -5.30 -23.99
C PRO A 253 -9.85 -4.31 -23.85
N MET A 254 -9.08 -4.36 -22.76
CA MET A 254 -7.87 -3.55 -22.63
C MET A 254 -6.90 -3.91 -23.75
N ARG A 255 -6.24 -2.90 -24.35
CA ARG A 255 -5.36 -3.05 -25.52
C ARG A 255 -4.26 -4.12 -25.34
N GLN A 256 -3.75 -4.28 -24.12
CA GLN A 256 -2.75 -5.29 -23.76
C GLN A 256 -3.34 -6.66 -23.46
N MET A 257 -4.66 -6.77 -23.25
CA MET A 257 -5.35 -8.03 -22.99
C MET A 257 -5.97 -8.65 -24.26
N GLU A 258 -6.16 -7.87 -25.34
CA GLU A 258 -6.81 -8.31 -26.58
C GLU A 258 -6.23 -9.63 -27.14
N ALA A 259 -4.90 -9.78 -27.16
CA ALA A 259 -4.19 -10.98 -27.63
C ALA A 259 -3.50 -11.76 -26.49
N TYR A 260 -3.94 -11.57 -25.24
CA TYR A 260 -3.30 -12.18 -24.07
C TYR A 260 -3.37 -13.71 -24.09
N GLN A 261 -4.50 -14.26 -24.54
CA GLN A 261 -4.72 -15.71 -24.60
C GLN A 261 -3.69 -16.40 -25.50
N GLU A 262 -3.26 -15.78 -26.61
CA GLU A 262 -2.25 -16.36 -27.50
C GLU A 262 -0.92 -16.59 -26.76
N GLY A 263 -0.52 -15.64 -25.91
CA GLY A 263 0.67 -15.79 -25.07
C GLY A 263 0.51 -16.90 -24.02
N ILE A 264 -0.68 -17.04 -23.44
CA ILE A 264 -0.98 -18.14 -22.51
C ILE A 264 -0.93 -19.49 -23.21
N ASP A 265 -1.55 -19.60 -24.39
CA ASP A 265 -1.57 -20.84 -25.18
C ASP A 265 -0.14 -21.28 -25.56
N ASP A 266 0.76 -20.34 -25.84
CA ASP A 266 2.16 -20.66 -26.11
C ASP A 266 2.89 -21.15 -24.85
N LEU A 267 2.64 -20.55 -23.69
CA LEU A 267 3.18 -21.03 -22.41
C LEU A 267 2.68 -22.46 -22.10
N GLU A 268 1.40 -22.75 -22.34
CA GLU A 268 0.82 -24.08 -22.16
C GLU A 268 1.43 -25.13 -23.11
N LYS A 269 1.90 -24.70 -24.30
CA LYS A 269 2.64 -25.56 -25.25
C LYS A 269 4.09 -25.84 -24.82
N GLY A 270 4.58 -25.18 -23.78
CA GLY A 270 5.89 -25.43 -23.18
C GLY A 270 6.88 -24.26 -23.27
N ASP A 271 6.49 -23.13 -23.84
CA ASP A 271 7.33 -21.93 -23.84
C ASP A 271 7.58 -21.42 -22.41
N ALA A 272 8.71 -20.77 -22.20
CA ALA A 272 9.15 -20.37 -20.85
C ALA A 272 8.75 -18.94 -20.49
N LEU A 273 8.60 -18.08 -21.49
CA LEU A 273 8.36 -16.65 -21.31
C LEU A 273 7.35 -16.15 -22.34
N ALA A 274 6.26 -15.51 -21.89
CA ALA A 274 5.37 -14.75 -22.75
C ALA A 274 5.77 -13.26 -22.71
N VAL A 275 5.97 -12.68 -23.89
CA VAL A 275 6.39 -11.28 -24.05
C VAL A 275 5.28 -10.46 -24.69
N LEU A 276 4.97 -9.31 -24.08
CA LEU A 276 4.10 -8.29 -24.66
C LEU A 276 4.93 -7.43 -25.62
N TYR A 277 4.40 -7.18 -26.82
CA TYR A 277 5.02 -6.28 -27.79
C TYR A 277 3.97 -5.44 -28.52
N ALA A 278 4.37 -4.26 -28.98
CA ALA A 278 3.52 -3.41 -29.81
C ALA A 278 3.54 -3.90 -31.26
N LEU A 279 2.38 -3.95 -31.91
CA LEU A 279 2.29 -4.36 -33.30
C LEU A 279 2.86 -3.27 -34.22
N PRO A 280 3.85 -3.59 -35.08
CA PRO A 280 4.40 -2.62 -36.01
C PRO A 280 3.31 -2.05 -36.93
N ARG A 281 3.28 -0.71 -37.08
CA ARG A 281 2.34 0.03 -37.96
C ARG A 281 0.87 0.00 -37.54
N GLU A 282 0.55 -0.57 -36.39
CA GLU A 282 -0.79 -0.49 -35.79
C GLU A 282 -0.70 0.32 -34.50
N GLU A 283 -1.14 1.57 -34.56
CA GLU A 283 -1.10 2.45 -33.39
C GLU A 283 -1.96 1.87 -32.27
N ASN A 284 -1.40 1.85 -31.05
CA ASN A 284 -2.10 1.42 -29.85
C ASN A 284 -2.59 -0.04 -29.83
N LYS A 285 -2.03 -0.93 -30.66
CA LYS A 285 -2.27 -2.36 -30.57
C LYS A 285 -1.07 -3.14 -30.06
N TYR A 286 -1.35 -4.16 -29.27
CA TYR A 286 -0.36 -5.03 -28.69
C TYR A 286 -0.69 -6.49 -28.97
N ALA A 287 0.35 -7.31 -29.00
CA ALA A 287 0.24 -8.74 -29.10
C ALA A 287 1.13 -9.42 -28.06
N TRP A 288 0.87 -10.70 -27.81
CA TRP A 288 1.70 -11.55 -26.98
C TRP A 288 2.34 -12.64 -27.84
N LYS A 289 3.49 -13.12 -27.40
CA LYS A 289 4.15 -14.25 -28.04
C LYS A 289 4.90 -15.06 -26.98
N GLY A 290 4.79 -16.38 -27.04
CA GLY A 290 5.69 -17.25 -26.30
C GLY A 290 7.11 -17.26 -26.86
N VAL A 291 8.07 -17.51 -25.97
CA VAL A 291 9.48 -17.70 -26.31
C VAL A 291 9.90 -19.06 -25.76
N ALA A 292 10.52 -19.85 -26.64
CA ALA A 292 10.90 -21.22 -26.40
C ALA A 292 11.72 -21.39 -25.11
N ARG A 293 11.52 -22.53 -24.47
CA ARG A 293 12.27 -22.97 -23.30
C ARG A 293 13.62 -23.55 -23.70
N GLU A 294 14.65 -23.22 -22.92
CA GLU A 294 15.96 -23.87 -23.06
C GLU A 294 15.88 -25.34 -22.61
N PRO A 295 16.38 -26.30 -23.39
CA PRO A 295 16.40 -27.70 -22.99
C PRO A 295 17.08 -27.91 -21.62
N GLY A 296 16.44 -28.68 -20.75
CA GLY A 296 16.95 -28.98 -19.40
C GLY A 296 16.61 -27.94 -18.33
N ARG A 297 15.90 -26.85 -18.68
CA ARG A 297 15.37 -25.87 -17.73
C ARG A 297 13.93 -26.15 -17.34
N ASP A 298 13.63 -26.04 -16.05
CA ASP A 298 12.33 -26.39 -15.46
C ASP A 298 11.65 -25.22 -14.72
N GLU A 299 12.18 -23.99 -14.83
CA GLU A 299 11.54 -22.85 -14.16
C GLU A 299 10.10 -22.66 -14.69
N PRO A 300 9.13 -22.29 -13.82
CA PRO A 300 7.74 -22.16 -14.25
C PRO A 300 7.57 -21.13 -15.38
N PRO A 301 6.62 -21.36 -16.31
CA PRO A 301 6.30 -20.40 -17.37
C PRO A 301 6.00 -19.03 -16.78
N THR A 302 6.50 -17.96 -17.40
CA THR A 302 6.47 -16.61 -16.82
C THR A 302 5.97 -15.58 -17.80
N LEU A 303 5.33 -14.53 -17.29
CA LEU A 303 5.09 -13.30 -18.02
C LEU A 303 5.34 -12.10 -17.11
N TYR A 304 5.71 -10.97 -17.72
CA TYR A 304 5.94 -9.71 -17.00
C TYR A 304 4.92 -8.66 -17.45
N PHE A 305 4.12 -8.16 -16.51
CA PHE A 305 3.22 -7.04 -16.75
C PHE A 305 2.87 -6.31 -15.44
N ILE A 306 3.03 -4.99 -15.43
CA ILE A 306 2.86 -4.19 -14.21
C ILE A 306 1.42 -4.17 -13.66
N ASN A 307 0.41 -4.25 -14.54
CA ASN A 307 -0.98 -4.28 -14.12
C ASN A 307 -1.45 -5.72 -13.85
N MET A 308 -0.75 -6.37 -12.92
CA MET A 308 -0.84 -7.81 -12.68
C MET A 308 -2.24 -8.31 -12.35
N GLY A 309 -3.11 -7.48 -11.76
CA GLY A 309 -4.46 -7.91 -11.36
C GLY A 309 -5.32 -8.42 -12.51
N MET A 310 -5.11 -7.93 -13.74
CA MET A 310 -5.85 -8.39 -14.92
C MET A 310 -5.22 -9.66 -15.50
N THR A 311 -3.90 -9.70 -15.61
CA THR A 311 -3.19 -10.85 -16.18
C THR A 311 -3.24 -12.05 -15.24
N SER A 312 -3.05 -11.87 -13.93
CA SER A 312 -3.09 -12.97 -12.96
C SER A 312 -4.45 -13.62 -12.81
N MET A 313 -5.54 -12.84 -12.90
CA MET A 313 -6.91 -13.39 -12.83
C MET A 313 -7.29 -14.19 -14.08
N ASN A 314 -6.55 -14.04 -15.18
CA ASN A 314 -6.76 -14.75 -16.45
C ASN A 314 -5.61 -15.72 -16.79
N ALA A 315 -4.68 -15.95 -15.86
CA ALA A 315 -3.56 -16.88 -16.05
C ALA A 315 -3.85 -18.24 -15.38
N PRO A 316 -3.36 -19.35 -15.95
CA PRO A 316 -3.27 -20.64 -15.25
C PRO A 316 -2.47 -20.54 -13.94
N LEU A 317 -2.76 -21.42 -12.97
CA LEU A 317 -2.14 -21.39 -11.64
C LEU A 317 -0.63 -21.71 -11.62
N ASP A 318 -0.13 -22.35 -12.67
CA ASP A 318 1.27 -22.70 -12.87
C ASP A 318 2.07 -21.63 -13.63
N VAL A 319 1.42 -20.56 -14.08
CA VAL A 319 2.08 -19.41 -14.73
C VAL A 319 2.45 -18.33 -13.70
N ARG A 320 3.73 -17.93 -13.70
CA ARG A 320 4.22 -16.80 -12.90
C ARG A 320 3.88 -15.48 -13.58
N VAL A 321 3.06 -14.65 -12.93
CA VAL A 321 2.80 -13.27 -13.33
C VAL A 321 3.65 -12.34 -12.46
N LEU A 322 4.62 -11.69 -13.08
CA LEU A 322 5.61 -10.83 -12.42
C LEU A 322 5.53 -9.40 -12.95
N ASP A 323 6.15 -8.45 -12.24
CA ASP A 323 6.26 -7.06 -12.68
C ASP A 323 7.72 -6.59 -12.67
N ASN A 324 8.00 -5.51 -13.38
CA ASN A 324 9.33 -4.92 -13.47
C ASN A 324 9.62 -3.87 -12.38
N ILE A 325 8.66 -3.49 -11.54
CA ILE A 325 8.84 -2.41 -10.56
C ILE A 325 8.98 -2.90 -9.10
N GLY A 326 8.81 -4.20 -8.88
CA GLY A 326 9.00 -4.85 -7.58
C GLY A 326 7.75 -5.01 -6.72
N LEU A 327 6.55 -5.09 -7.29
CA LEU A 327 5.35 -5.40 -6.52
C LEU A 327 5.22 -6.89 -6.20
N ALA A 328 5.54 -7.76 -7.15
CA ALA A 328 5.57 -9.21 -7.06
C ALA A 328 6.95 -9.80 -7.40
N THR A 329 7.89 -9.01 -7.92
CA THR A 329 9.26 -9.46 -8.23
C THR A 329 10.26 -9.02 -7.17
N PRO A 330 10.74 -9.92 -6.27
CA PRO A 330 11.66 -9.54 -5.21
C PRO A 330 12.97 -8.90 -5.68
N LEU A 331 13.49 -9.31 -6.85
CA LEU A 331 14.68 -8.71 -7.43
C LEU A 331 14.43 -7.27 -7.93
N ALA A 332 13.30 -7.02 -8.56
CA ALA A 332 12.94 -5.70 -9.04
C ALA A 332 12.78 -4.70 -7.88
N ALA A 333 12.22 -5.15 -6.75
CA ALA A 333 12.11 -4.33 -5.54
C ALA A 333 13.48 -3.88 -4.99
N ARG A 334 14.56 -4.55 -5.38
CA ARG A 334 15.93 -4.30 -4.92
C ARG A 334 16.76 -3.50 -5.91
N GLN A 335 16.20 -3.11 -7.06
CA GLN A 335 16.85 -2.21 -8.01
C GLN A 335 17.04 -0.81 -7.38
N PRO A 336 18.08 -0.06 -7.82
CA PRO A 336 18.22 1.33 -7.46
C PRO A 336 17.01 2.14 -7.91
N ARG A 337 16.77 3.26 -7.25
CA ARG A 337 15.73 4.19 -7.70
C ARG A 337 16.15 4.89 -8.99
N ILE A 338 15.18 5.13 -9.85
CA ILE A 338 15.28 6.02 -11.00
C ILE A 338 15.09 7.46 -10.49
N GLU A 339 16.12 8.28 -10.64
CA GLU A 339 16.06 9.68 -10.25
C GLU A 339 14.94 10.41 -11.02
N ASN A 340 14.12 11.19 -10.30
CA ASN A 340 12.94 11.87 -10.85
C ASN A 340 11.87 10.93 -11.47
N GLY A 341 11.91 9.62 -11.14
CA GLY A 341 10.88 8.66 -11.51
C GLY A 341 9.50 9.00 -10.94
N ARG A 342 8.45 8.41 -11.51
CA ARG A 342 7.08 8.59 -10.99
C ARG A 342 7.01 7.98 -9.59
N ILE A 343 6.51 8.74 -8.61
CA ILE A 343 6.35 8.26 -7.22
C ILE A 343 5.57 6.93 -7.22
N GLY A 344 6.17 5.90 -6.62
CA GLY A 344 5.61 4.55 -6.55
C GLY A 344 5.84 3.66 -7.78
N HIS A 345 6.50 4.17 -8.81
CA HIS A 345 6.94 3.49 -10.04
C HIS A 345 8.35 3.97 -10.44
N ASP A 346 9.23 4.09 -9.45
CA ASP A 346 10.56 4.67 -9.55
C ASP A 346 11.67 3.61 -9.50
N LYS A 347 11.34 2.38 -9.86
CA LYS A 347 12.28 1.27 -10.07
C LYS A 347 11.89 0.55 -11.34
N ASP A 348 12.87 -0.01 -12.02
CA ASP A 348 12.67 -0.81 -13.21
C ASP A 348 13.70 -1.93 -13.23
N LEU A 349 13.23 -3.16 -13.46
CA LEU A 349 14.07 -4.32 -13.70
C LEU A 349 14.21 -4.49 -15.21
N PRO A 350 15.40 -4.29 -15.80
CA PRO A 350 15.59 -4.39 -17.24
C PRO A 350 15.14 -5.73 -17.83
N SER A 351 14.70 -5.72 -19.09
CA SER A 351 14.16 -6.90 -19.78
C SER A 351 15.13 -8.09 -19.80
N TYR A 352 16.44 -7.86 -19.90
CA TYR A 352 17.44 -8.93 -19.85
C TYR A 352 17.52 -9.63 -18.48
N TRP A 353 17.30 -8.92 -17.37
CA TRP A 353 17.14 -9.55 -16.05
C TRP A 353 15.84 -10.33 -15.94
N GLN A 354 14.75 -9.80 -16.49
CA GLN A 354 13.47 -10.49 -16.54
C GLN A 354 13.60 -11.83 -17.28
N ALA A 355 14.22 -11.83 -18.47
CA ALA A 355 14.49 -13.06 -19.23
C ALA A 355 15.41 -14.02 -18.48
N ALA A 356 16.48 -13.51 -17.85
CA ALA A 356 17.44 -14.32 -17.08
C ALA A 356 16.81 -15.07 -15.90
N LEU A 357 15.73 -14.55 -15.31
CA LEU A 357 14.97 -15.19 -14.22
C LEU A 357 14.06 -16.34 -14.66
N THR A 358 13.96 -16.59 -15.97
CA THR A 358 13.10 -17.61 -16.58
C THR A 358 13.89 -18.73 -17.24
N GLY A 359 13.17 -19.79 -17.62
CA GLY A 359 13.70 -20.93 -18.36
C GLY A 359 13.90 -20.69 -19.86
N VAL A 360 13.85 -19.44 -20.33
CA VAL A 360 13.87 -19.10 -21.76
C VAL A 360 15.18 -19.49 -22.44
N ASP A 361 15.08 -19.97 -23.67
CA ASP A 361 16.23 -20.09 -24.57
C ASP A 361 16.64 -18.69 -25.04
N ILE A 362 17.86 -18.28 -24.66
CA ILE A 362 18.40 -16.96 -24.96
C ILE A 362 18.52 -16.75 -26.48
N ASP A 363 18.84 -17.80 -27.24
CA ASP A 363 18.99 -17.70 -28.69
C ASP A 363 17.65 -17.50 -29.39
N SER A 364 16.56 -17.94 -28.76
CA SER A 364 15.18 -17.74 -29.22
C SER A 364 14.58 -16.38 -28.83
N LEU A 365 15.27 -15.57 -27.99
CA LEU A 365 14.75 -14.26 -27.57
C LEU A 365 14.56 -13.31 -28.78
N PRO A 366 13.50 -12.48 -28.75
CA PRO A 366 13.29 -11.46 -29.76
C PRO A 366 14.41 -10.42 -29.82
N GLN A 367 14.53 -9.71 -30.94
CA GLN A 367 15.64 -8.77 -31.21
C GLN A 367 15.73 -7.58 -30.25
N TRP A 368 14.64 -7.22 -29.56
CA TRP A 368 14.63 -6.14 -28.57
C TRP A 368 15.10 -6.57 -27.17
N TYR A 369 15.40 -7.85 -26.97
CA TYR A 369 16.12 -8.33 -25.80
C TYR A 369 17.62 -8.36 -26.09
N ASP A 370 18.43 -7.84 -25.17
CA ASP A 370 19.87 -8.01 -25.24
C ASP A 370 20.25 -9.43 -24.77
N LYS A 371 20.54 -10.30 -25.74
CA LYS A 371 20.91 -11.70 -25.50
C LYS A 371 22.21 -11.82 -24.72
N LYS A 372 23.18 -10.94 -24.98
CA LYS A 372 24.49 -10.97 -24.33
C LYS A 372 24.35 -10.57 -22.86
N GLU A 373 23.63 -9.49 -22.59
CA GLU A 373 23.34 -9.06 -21.22
C GLU A 373 22.45 -10.06 -20.49
N THR A 374 21.53 -10.74 -21.18
CA THR A 374 20.73 -11.82 -20.57
C THR A 374 21.61 -12.99 -20.13
N ALA A 375 22.58 -13.40 -20.96
CA ALA A 375 23.52 -14.46 -20.61
C ALA A 375 24.40 -14.09 -19.40
N LYS A 376 24.89 -12.85 -19.37
CA LYS A 376 25.63 -12.30 -18.22
C LYS A 376 24.77 -12.25 -16.97
N ALA A 377 23.56 -11.70 -17.05
CA ALA A 377 22.61 -11.62 -15.95
C ALA A 377 22.34 -13.01 -15.36
N ARG A 378 22.12 -14.01 -16.21
CA ARG A 378 21.89 -15.40 -15.80
C ARG A 378 23.08 -16.01 -15.04
N GLN A 379 24.31 -15.65 -15.40
CA GLN A 379 25.50 -16.01 -14.64
C GLN A 379 25.58 -15.23 -13.31
N ALA A 380 25.32 -13.93 -13.32
CA ALA A 380 25.33 -13.06 -12.14
C ALA A 380 24.32 -13.53 -11.08
N LEU A 381 23.15 -14.04 -11.51
CA LEU A 381 22.14 -14.64 -10.63
C LEU A 381 22.65 -15.82 -9.79
N GLN A 382 23.78 -16.44 -10.16
CA GLN A 382 24.41 -17.54 -9.40
C GLN A 382 25.32 -17.06 -8.27
N THR A 383 25.58 -15.75 -8.17
CA THR A 383 26.44 -15.20 -7.12
C THR A 383 25.73 -15.21 -5.76
N SER A 384 26.52 -15.18 -4.67
CA SER A 384 26.03 -15.48 -3.32
C SER A 384 24.90 -14.55 -2.86
N ASP A 385 24.92 -13.27 -3.22
CA ASP A 385 23.92 -12.32 -2.72
C ASP A 385 22.56 -12.50 -3.41
N PHE A 386 22.53 -12.86 -4.69
CA PHE A 386 21.30 -13.26 -5.37
C PHE A 386 20.75 -14.57 -4.79
N GLN A 387 21.62 -15.56 -4.57
CA GLN A 387 21.22 -16.85 -3.99
C GLN A 387 20.68 -16.69 -2.56
N LYS A 388 21.28 -15.82 -1.73
CA LYS A 388 20.74 -15.47 -0.41
C LYS A 388 19.33 -14.87 -0.52
N LEU A 389 19.11 -13.91 -1.43
CA LEU A 389 17.78 -13.34 -1.65
C LEU A 389 16.80 -14.42 -2.12
N PHE A 390 17.19 -15.25 -3.08
CA PHE A 390 16.34 -16.28 -3.68
C PHE A 390 15.92 -17.32 -2.67
N ALA A 391 16.83 -17.74 -1.80
CA ALA A 391 16.54 -18.67 -0.73
C ALA A 391 15.39 -18.18 0.17
N THR A 392 15.20 -16.86 0.33
CA THR A 392 14.12 -16.34 1.18
C THR A 392 12.71 -16.63 0.67
N TYR A 393 12.53 -16.86 -0.63
CA TYR A 393 11.22 -17.04 -1.25
C TYR A 393 11.11 -18.22 -2.23
N LYS A 394 12.23 -18.85 -2.63
CA LYS A 394 12.25 -20.03 -3.50
C LYS A 394 12.46 -21.34 -2.74
N ASP A 395 13.20 -21.32 -1.64
CA ASP A 395 13.47 -22.54 -0.89
C ASP A 395 12.21 -23.00 -0.13
N PRO A 396 12.05 -24.32 0.09
CA PRO A 396 11.00 -24.83 0.96
C PRO A 396 11.07 -24.18 2.35
N LEU A 397 9.91 -23.73 2.85
CA LEU A 397 9.82 -23.10 4.16
C LEU A 397 9.80 -24.16 5.27
N ASP A 398 10.98 -24.56 5.73
CA ASP A 398 11.17 -25.34 6.96
C ASP A 398 11.53 -24.45 8.16
N ALA A 399 11.71 -25.07 9.33
CA ALA A 399 12.06 -24.33 10.55
C ALA A 399 13.42 -23.61 10.43
N HIS A 400 14.40 -24.23 9.76
CA HIS A 400 15.73 -23.62 9.57
C HIS A 400 15.63 -22.38 8.66
N ARG A 401 14.97 -22.51 7.51
CA ARG A 401 14.70 -21.43 6.56
C ARG A 401 13.91 -20.31 7.22
N PHE A 402 12.92 -20.62 8.05
CA PHE A 402 12.15 -19.62 8.79
C PHE A 402 13.05 -18.74 9.70
N PHE A 403 13.98 -19.33 10.45
CA PHE A 403 14.89 -18.56 11.30
C PHE A 403 15.99 -17.84 10.51
N GLU A 404 16.50 -18.43 9.43
CA GLU A 404 17.42 -17.74 8.50
C GLU A 404 16.75 -16.54 7.83
N ASN A 405 15.47 -16.64 7.48
CA ASN A 405 14.67 -15.53 6.96
C ASN A 405 14.51 -14.41 7.99
N ILE A 406 14.28 -14.74 9.28
CA ILE A 406 14.27 -13.72 10.35
C ILE A 406 15.62 -13.01 10.44
N LYS A 407 16.72 -13.76 10.43
CA LYS A 407 18.07 -13.21 10.48
C LYS A 407 18.32 -12.28 9.29
N PHE A 408 18.03 -12.75 8.07
CA PHE A 408 18.14 -11.96 6.85
C PHE A 408 17.29 -10.67 6.92
N ALA A 409 16.05 -10.76 7.39
CA ALA A 409 15.16 -9.61 7.55
C ALA A 409 15.72 -8.53 8.49
N LEU A 410 16.50 -8.92 9.50
CA LEU A 410 17.11 -8.04 10.50
C LEU A 410 18.52 -7.55 10.10
N THR A 411 19.18 -8.22 9.15
CA THR A 411 20.52 -7.90 8.65
C THR A 411 20.49 -7.45 7.19
N ASP A 412 21.04 -8.26 6.28
CA ASP A 412 21.30 -7.96 4.87
C ASP A 412 20.03 -7.50 4.15
N GLY A 413 18.89 -8.13 4.44
CA GLY A 413 17.60 -7.82 3.85
C GLY A 413 17.11 -6.39 4.09
N ARG A 414 17.68 -5.65 5.05
CA ARG A 414 17.34 -4.23 5.29
C ARG A 414 17.94 -3.28 4.27
N THR A 415 19.12 -3.58 3.77
CA THR A 415 19.93 -2.66 2.95
C THR A 415 20.36 -3.24 1.61
N LEU A 416 20.09 -4.54 1.38
CA LEU A 416 20.42 -5.20 0.12
C LEU A 416 19.76 -4.46 -1.05
N THR A 417 20.60 -4.11 -2.02
CA THR A 417 20.24 -3.48 -3.31
C THR A 417 21.14 -4.10 -4.38
N PHE A 418 20.63 -4.22 -5.61
CA PHE A 418 21.38 -4.77 -6.74
C PHE A 418 21.49 -3.71 -7.83
N SER A 419 22.70 -3.52 -8.36
CA SER A 419 22.96 -2.83 -9.60
C SER A 419 22.16 -3.46 -10.76
N ALA A 420 21.80 -2.61 -11.72
CA ALA A 420 21.16 -3.05 -12.95
C ALA A 420 22.18 -3.62 -13.96
N ASP A 421 23.48 -3.37 -13.78
CA ASP A 421 24.54 -3.85 -14.67
C ASP A 421 24.98 -5.27 -14.23
N PRO A 422 24.82 -6.30 -15.08
CA PRO A 422 25.31 -7.65 -14.78
C PRO A 422 26.82 -7.72 -14.57
N ASP A 423 27.61 -6.87 -15.24
CA ASP A 423 29.07 -6.94 -15.20
C ASP A 423 29.62 -6.65 -13.79
N ASP A 424 28.91 -5.88 -12.97
CA ASP A 424 29.23 -5.61 -11.56
C ASP A 424 29.35 -6.89 -10.71
N TYR A 425 28.81 -8.02 -11.19
CA TYR A 425 28.76 -9.30 -10.48
C TYR A 425 29.65 -10.38 -11.10
N LEU A 426 30.15 -10.15 -12.31
CA LEU A 426 30.93 -11.13 -13.07
C LEU A 426 32.43 -10.92 -12.93
N VAL A 427 32.86 -9.75 -12.44
CA VAL A 427 34.25 -9.47 -12.14
C VAL A 427 34.68 -10.27 -10.90
N LYS A 428 35.52 -11.28 -11.12
CA LYS A 428 36.36 -11.91 -10.11
C LYS A 428 37.82 -11.63 -10.40
#